data_AF-A0A369GZE2-F1
#
_entry.id   AF-A0A369GZE2-F1
#
_cell.length_a   1.000
_cell.length_b   1.000
_cell.length_c   1.000
_cell.angle_alpha   90.00
_cell.angle_beta   90.00
_cell.angle_gamma   90.00
#
_symmetry.space_group_name_H-M   'P 1'
#
loop_
_entity.id
_entity.type
_entity.pdbx_description
1 polymer ?
#
loop_
_entity_poly.entity_id
_entity_poly.type
_entity_poly.pdbx_seq_one_letter_code
_entity_poly.pdbx_strand_id
1 'polypeptide(L)'
;MRNLKIISTLLLTASSTCRASLPSSPPLYRRDEKIGEYGAHLEEANKYLPLAIKCYQDFLPRLRERNPPRQEALDSIYLCDKDYNLTTKALKDAGKLAVEHESLTDKLFSNKLADVTDTRTSMQGPYTQKLQASREQLEKVSNEAGEAFKNGTEALKKVMDVLNDLPDVPTKEIFESSKSNRTKRSIDVTKAKVEISKNSDGSLVGSVVGLIVAGVVITVGFVTAQPFLDSFFEVGLALEAAASTIPQITEIMAQIEAVPVEELSVGQLAKAAQLLRDARETAYEAAEALGRVRRELFTVPGNENVEARLIFAARQQEVRNTFIPVFEFTEVYERLTEQVFRMISSLGP
;
A
#
# COMPACT_ATOMS: atom_id res chain seq x y z
N MET A 1 -12.24 -4.48 22.49
CA MET A 1 -11.85 -5.00 23.82
C MET A 1 -10.79 -6.08 23.66
N ARG A 2 -9.52 -5.77 23.96
CA ARG A 2 -8.55 -6.62 24.68
C ARG A 2 -7.24 -5.82 24.79
N ASN A 3 -7.09 -5.23 25.97
CA ASN A 3 -5.87 -4.64 26.50
C ASN A 3 -4.88 -5.76 26.83
N LEU A 4 -3.58 -5.54 26.62
CA LEU A 4 -2.52 -6.23 27.35
C LEU A 4 -1.35 -5.25 27.58
N LYS A 5 -1.54 -4.39 28.59
CA LYS A 5 -0.46 -3.95 29.48
C LYS A 5 -0.31 -5.05 30.52
N ILE A 6 0.90 -5.57 30.74
CA ILE A 6 1.34 -6.32 31.93
C ILE A 6 2.83 -6.65 31.72
N ILE A 7 3.78 -6.67 32.67
CA ILE A 7 3.98 -6.23 34.06
C ILE A 7 5.52 -6.33 34.21
N SER A 8 6.16 -5.43 34.95
CA SER A 8 7.44 -5.78 35.59
C SER A 8 7.49 -5.16 36.98
N THR A 9 7.10 -5.96 37.97
CA THR A 9 7.26 -5.64 39.39
C THR A 9 7.56 -6.93 40.14
N LEU A 10 8.48 -6.79 41.11
CA LEU A 10 8.81 -7.67 42.24
C LEU A 10 9.81 -8.81 42.00
N LEU A 11 11.01 -8.66 42.57
CA LEU A 11 11.34 -9.31 43.84
C LEU A 11 12.60 -8.71 44.48
N LEU A 12 12.38 -8.01 45.60
CA LEU A 12 13.37 -7.69 46.62
C LEU A 12 12.86 -8.34 47.91
N THR A 13 13.67 -9.20 48.53
CA THR A 13 14.02 -9.21 49.97
C THR A 13 14.54 -10.58 50.40
N ALA A 14 15.74 -10.59 50.98
CA ALA A 14 16.09 -11.33 52.20
C ALA A 14 17.45 -10.81 52.71
N SER A 15 17.63 -10.89 54.03
CA SER A 15 18.39 -9.95 54.85
C SER A 15 19.75 -10.49 55.34
N SER A 16 20.66 -9.55 55.57
CA SER A 16 21.67 -9.45 56.64
C SER A 16 22.24 -10.70 57.33
N THR A 17 23.57 -10.81 57.35
CA THR A 17 24.34 -11.03 58.59
C THR A 17 25.68 -10.28 58.55
N CYS A 18 26.04 -9.67 59.69
CA CYS A 18 27.23 -8.86 59.91
C CYS A 18 28.54 -9.66 59.98
N ARG A 19 29.66 -9.05 59.59
CA ARG A 19 30.88 -9.05 60.40
C ARG A 19 31.75 -7.83 60.11
N ALA A 20 32.16 -7.16 61.19
CA ALA A 20 33.03 -6.00 61.20
C ALA A 20 34.51 -6.41 61.09
N SER A 21 35.30 -5.61 60.37
CA SER A 21 36.74 -5.41 60.63
C SER A 21 37.33 -4.31 59.74
N LEU A 22 37.70 -3.19 60.38
CA LEU A 22 38.78 -2.21 60.12
C LEU A 22 38.97 -1.55 58.73
N PRO A 23 39.40 -0.26 58.69
CA PRO A 23 39.60 0.47 57.45
C PRO A 23 40.96 0.11 56.84
N SER A 24 40.96 -0.81 55.88
CA SER A 24 42.06 -0.94 54.93
C SER A 24 41.76 -0.07 53.70
N SER A 25 42.67 0.84 53.37
CA SER A 25 42.68 1.67 52.16
C SER A 25 42.12 0.94 50.93
N PRO A 26 41.31 1.60 50.07
CA PRO A 26 40.68 0.91 48.96
C PRO A 26 41.76 0.44 47.97
N PRO A 27 41.73 -0.84 47.54
CA PRO A 27 42.64 -1.31 46.52
C PRO A 27 42.31 -0.60 45.20
N LEU A 28 43.35 -0.07 44.55
CA LEU A 28 43.30 0.54 43.22
C LEU A 28 42.70 -0.39 42.13
N TYR A 29 42.52 -1.67 42.43
CA TYR A 29 42.02 -2.71 41.54
C TYR A 29 40.55 -2.55 41.11
N ARG A 30 39.71 -1.83 41.88
CA ARG A 30 38.26 -1.71 41.57
C ARG A 30 37.91 -0.57 40.62
N ARG A 31 38.85 0.35 40.35
CA ARG A 31 38.61 1.55 39.53
C ARG A 31 38.82 1.30 38.03
N ASP A 32 39.64 0.33 37.66
CA ASP A 32 39.91 -0.02 36.27
C ASP A 32 38.84 -0.96 35.68
N GLU A 33 38.07 -1.64 36.53
CA GLU A 33 36.94 -2.47 36.13
C GLU A 33 35.84 -1.62 35.47
N LYS A 34 35.59 -0.40 35.97
CA LYS A 34 34.53 0.48 35.47
C LYS A 34 34.85 1.13 34.12
N ILE A 35 36.12 1.44 33.86
CA ILE A 35 36.55 1.89 32.53
C ILE A 35 36.48 0.75 31.51
N GLY A 36 36.77 -0.49 31.94
CA GLY A 36 36.59 -1.69 31.12
C GLY A 36 35.13 -1.98 30.79
N GLU A 37 34.23 -1.90 31.78
CA GLU A 37 32.78 -2.07 31.61
C GLU A 37 32.19 -1.00 30.65
N TYR A 38 32.59 0.26 30.83
CA TYR A 38 32.22 1.35 29.91
C TYR A 38 32.74 1.10 28.48
N GLY A 39 34.00 0.67 28.35
CA GLY A 39 34.60 0.31 27.06
C GLY A 39 33.83 -0.81 26.35
N ALA A 40 33.42 -1.85 27.07
CA ALA A 40 32.63 -2.95 26.51
C ALA A 40 31.27 -2.49 25.97
N HIS A 41 30.57 -1.58 26.68
CA HIS A 41 29.34 -0.98 26.16
C HIS A 41 29.58 -0.14 24.91
N LEU A 42 30.68 0.61 24.83
CA LEU A 42 31.04 1.35 23.62
C LEU A 42 31.40 0.43 22.45
N GLU A 43 32.09 -0.68 22.69
CA GLU A 43 32.35 -1.70 21.66
C GLU A 43 31.04 -2.30 21.13
N GLU A 44 30.09 -2.59 22.02
CA GLU A 44 28.77 -3.07 21.63
C GLU A 44 27.99 -2.03 20.81
N ALA A 45 28.00 -0.76 21.22
CA ALA A 45 27.40 0.32 20.45
C ALA A 45 28.07 0.47 19.08
N ASN A 46 29.41 0.45 19.01
CA ASN A 46 30.17 0.56 17.77
C ASN A 46 29.95 -0.62 16.82
N LYS A 47 29.56 -1.79 17.35
CA LYS A 47 29.18 -2.95 16.56
C LYS A 47 27.81 -2.78 15.90
N TYR A 48 26.79 -2.38 16.66
CA TYR A 48 25.40 -2.36 16.16
C TYR A 48 25.00 -1.05 15.48
N LEU A 49 25.60 0.07 15.86
CA LEU A 49 25.27 1.37 15.29
C LEU A 49 25.42 1.43 13.76
N PRO A 50 26.55 1.03 13.14
CA PRO A 50 26.67 1.05 11.69
C PRO A 50 25.72 0.05 11.00
N LEU A 51 25.36 -1.05 11.66
CA LEU A 51 24.39 -2.00 11.14
C LEU A 51 22.97 -1.41 11.11
N ALA A 52 22.57 -0.72 12.19
CA ALA A 52 21.29 -0.02 12.27
C ALA A 52 21.19 1.09 11.22
N ILE A 53 22.24 1.92 11.07
CA ILE A 53 22.29 2.96 10.03
C ILE A 53 22.08 2.34 8.64
N LYS A 54 22.88 1.30 8.32
CA LYS A 54 22.79 0.64 7.02
C LYS A 54 21.41 0.02 6.79
N CYS A 55 20.82 -0.61 7.81
CA CYS A 55 19.50 -1.22 7.70
C CYS A 55 18.43 -0.21 7.32
N TYR A 56 18.35 0.94 8.02
CA TYR A 56 17.39 1.99 7.67
C TYR A 56 17.67 2.63 6.30
N GLN A 57 18.94 2.79 5.92
CA GLN A 57 19.32 3.26 4.59
C GLN A 57 18.91 2.29 3.48
N ASP A 58 19.00 0.98 3.71
CA ASP A 58 18.58 -0.06 2.78
C ASP A 58 17.05 -0.25 2.75
N PHE A 59 16.36 0.08 3.85
CA PHE A 59 14.90 0.03 3.96
C PHE A 59 14.20 1.04 3.05
N LEU A 60 14.65 2.30 3.05
CA LEU A 60 14.03 3.38 2.28
C LEU A 60 13.87 3.10 0.77
N PRO A 61 14.90 2.65 0.02
CA PRO A 61 14.76 2.35 -1.40
C PRO A 61 13.84 1.16 -1.66
N ARG A 62 13.85 0.13 -0.80
CA ARG A 62 12.94 -1.02 -0.90
C ARG A 62 11.47 -0.59 -0.74
N LEU A 63 11.22 0.35 0.17
CA LEU A 63 9.88 0.89 0.37
C LEU A 63 9.42 1.74 -0.83
N ARG A 64 10.35 2.46 -1.47
CA ARG A 64 10.08 3.37 -2.60
C ARG A 64 10.02 2.70 -3.96
N GLU A 65 10.39 1.42 -4.06
CA GLU A 65 10.30 0.65 -5.30
C GLU A 65 8.88 0.66 -5.90
N ARG A 66 7.87 0.85 -5.05
CA ARG A 66 6.45 0.69 -5.37
C ARG A 66 5.56 1.53 -4.44
N ASN A 67 4.42 1.98 -4.95
CA ASN A 67 3.41 2.68 -4.19
C ASN A 67 2.02 2.08 -4.48
N PRO A 68 1.25 1.63 -3.48
CA PRO A 68 1.66 1.48 -2.08
C PRO A 68 2.77 0.42 -1.91
N PRO A 69 3.55 0.48 -0.81
CA PRO A 69 4.54 -0.55 -0.51
C PRO A 69 3.94 -1.94 -0.30
N ARG A 70 4.78 -2.98 -0.43
CA ARG A 70 4.43 -4.38 -0.12
C ARG A 70 4.44 -4.55 1.38
N GLN A 71 3.59 -5.43 1.91
CA GLN A 71 3.56 -5.67 3.35
C GLN A 71 4.93 -6.19 3.83
N GLU A 72 5.59 -7.06 3.06
CA GLU A 72 6.92 -7.56 3.46
C GLU A 72 7.99 -6.45 3.48
N ALA A 73 7.87 -5.45 2.59
CA ALA A 73 8.76 -4.29 2.60
C ALA A 73 8.53 -3.44 3.85
N LEU A 74 7.28 -3.19 4.24
CA LEU A 74 6.94 -2.49 5.48
C LEU A 74 7.44 -3.25 6.71
N ASP A 75 7.18 -4.55 6.79
CA ASP A 75 7.55 -5.39 7.93
C ASP A 75 9.08 -5.50 8.12
N SER A 76 9.86 -5.24 7.06
CA SER A 76 11.32 -5.27 7.16
C SER A 76 11.90 -4.19 8.08
N ILE A 77 11.15 -3.13 8.42
CA ILE A 77 11.60 -2.10 9.38
C ILE A 77 11.87 -2.69 10.77
N TYR A 78 11.11 -3.71 11.18
CA TYR A 78 11.25 -4.34 12.49
C TYR A 78 12.60 -5.06 12.67
N LEU A 79 13.25 -5.44 11.56
CA LEU A 79 14.60 -5.98 11.59
C LEU A 79 15.63 -4.89 11.93
N CYS A 80 15.40 -3.65 11.49
CA CYS A 80 16.28 -2.51 11.79
C CYS A 80 16.16 -2.05 13.25
N ASP A 81 14.94 -2.12 13.80
CA ASP A 81 14.68 -1.77 15.20
C ASP A 81 15.50 -2.61 16.19
N LYS A 82 15.87 -3.85 15.82
CA LYS A 82 16.70 -4.71 16.66
C LYS A 82 18.07 -4.09 16.94
N ASP A 83 18.81 -3.73 15.89
CA ASP A 83 20.16 -3.17 16.03
C ASP A 83 20.12 -1.75 16.59
N TYR A 84 19.08 -0.98 16.26
CA TYR A 84 18.81 0.32 16.88
C TYR A 84 18.63 0.20 18.40
N ASN A 85 17.80 -0.75 18.85
CA ASN A 85 17.53 -0.97 20.27
C ASN A 85 18.77 -1.45 21.02
N LEU A 86 19.58 -2.32 20.42
CA LEU A 86 20.86 -2.77 21.00
C LEU A 86 21.85 -1.62 21.13
N THR A 87 21.98 -0.79 20.09
CA THR A 87 22.81 0.43 20.12
C THR A 87 22.37 1.38 21.23
N THR A 88 21.06 1.65 21.30
CA THR A 88 20.46 2.57 22.28
C THR A 88 20.67 2.07 23.71
N LYS A 89 20.49 0.77 23.95
CA LYS A 89 20.75 0.15 25.24
C LYS A 89 22.22 0.30 25.64
N ALA A 90 23.14 -0.07 24.76
CA ALA A 90 24.57 0.00 25.06
C ALA A 90 25.04 1.44 25.38
N LEU A 91 24.59 2.43 24.60
CA LEU A 91 24.88 3.85 24.87
C LEU A 91 24.25 4.35 26.18
N LYS A 92 23.04 3.89 26.51
CA LYS A 92 22.37 4.22 27.77
C LYS A 92 23.10 3.64 28.98
N ASP A 93 23.54 2.38 28.88
CA ASP A 93 24.28 1.70 29.95
C ASP A 93 25.65 2.36 30.16
N ALA A 94 26.37 2.71 29.08
CA ALA A 94 27.58 3.52 29.15
C ALA A 94 27.33 4.89 29.80
N GLY A 95 26.25 5.59 29.39
CA GLY A 95 25.91 6.91 29.93
C GLY A 95 25.58 6.86 31.41
N LYS A 96 24.86 5.82 31.85
CA LYS A 96 24.58 5.58 33.26
C LYS A 96 25.87 5.39 34.07
N LEU A 97 26.81 4.59 33.57
CA LEU A 97 28.11 4.40 34.23
C LEU A 97 28.91 5.71 34.35
N ALA A 98 28.92 6.53 33.29
CA ALA A 98 29.61 7.83 33.31
C ALA A 98 28.99 8.80 34.33
N VAL A 99 27.65 8.82 34.46
CA VAL A 99 26.94 9.65 35.45
C VAL A 99 27.15 9.14 36.88
N GLU A 100 27.09 7.83 37.10
CA GLU A 100 27.28 7.22 38.43
C GLU A 100 28.74 7.32 38.92
N HIS A 101 29.69 7.50 38.01
CA HIS A 101 31.11 7.54 38.29
C HIS A 101 31.79 8.71 37.57
N GLU A 102 31.52 9.94 38.00
CA GLU A 102 32.04 11.17 37.33
C GLU A 102 33.54 11.14 37.03
N SER A 103 34.38 10.56 37.90
CA SER A 103 35.83 10.41 37.67
C SER A 103 36.22 9.54 36.45
N LEU A 104 35.26 8.89 35.81
CA LEU A 104 35.43 8.07 34.61
C LEU A 104 35.64 8.95 33.38
N THR A 105 34.95 10.09 33.29
CA THR A 105 35.00 11.01 32.12
C THR A 105 36.41 11.56 31.90
N ASP A 106 37.13 11.89 32.99
CA ASP A 106 38.53 12.35 32.97
C ASP A 106 39.49 11.37 32.29
N LYS A 107 39.14 10.08 32.24
CA LYS A 107 39.97 9.01 31.70
C LYS A 107 39.56 8.55 30.31
N LEU A 108 38.40 8.99 29.79
CA LEU A 108 37.89 8.50 28.50
C LEU A 108 38.83 8.84 27.35
N PHE A 109 39.30 10.09 27.31
CA PHE A 109 40.18 10.57 26.24
C PHE A 109 41.51 9.80 26.19
N SER A 110 42.16 9.59 27.34
CA SER A 110 43.43 8.86 27.42
C SER A 110 43.28 7.37 27.08
N ASN A 111 42.11 6.79 27.31
CA ASN A 111 41.76 5.42 26.93
C ASN A 111 41.18 5.31 25.52
N LYS A 112 41.15 6.39 24.73
CA LYS A 112 40.59 6.41 23.36
C LYS A 112 39.12 6.03 23.29
N LEU A 113 38.36 6.30 24.35
CA LEU A 113 36.94 6.03 24.45
C LEU A 113 36.16 7.33 24.19
N ALA A 114 35.01 7.20 23.54
CA ALA A 114 34.10 8.32 23.33
C ALA A 114 33.42 8.68 24.66
N ASP A 115 33.15 9.97 24.88
CA ASP A 115 32.29 10.41 25.98
C ASP A 115 30.84 10.49 25.49
N VAL A 116 30.02 9.51 25.88
CA VAL A 116 28.59 9.46 25.52
C VAL A 116 27.74 10.57 26.17
N THR A 117 28.27 11.20 27.22
CA THR A 117 27.59 12.27 28.00
C THR A 117 27.96 13.66 27.53
N ASP A 118 29.06 13.79 26.77
CA ASP A 118 29.49 15.06 26.20
C ASP A 118 28.52 15.48 25.09
N THR A 119 27.79 16.56 25.34
CA THR A 119 26.81 17.16 24.42
C THR A 119 27.35 18.41 23.72
N ARG A 120 28.61 18.78 23.97
CA ARG A 120 29.24 19.91 23.27
C ARG A 120 29.31 19.59 21.77
N THR A 121 29.44 20.63 20.95
CA THR A 121 29.62 20.50 19.49
C THR A 121 31.00 20.97 19.03
N SER A 122 31.84 21.42 19.96
CA SER A 122 33.21 21.89 19.72
C SER A 122 34.13 21.49 20.87
N MET A 123 35.44 21.47 20.62
CA MET A 123 36.49 21.09 21.59
C MET A 123 36.37 19.67 22.16
N GLN A 124 35.79 18.77 21.38
CA GLN A 124 35.65 17.36 21.73
C GLN A 124 36.81 16.53 21.22
N GLY A 125 37.08 15.42 21.90
CA GLY A 125 38.00 14.41 21.38
C GLY A 125 37.45 13.74 20.11
N PRO A 126 38.34 13.22 19.23
CA PRO A 126 37.93 12.63 17.94
C PRO A 126 36.99 11.42 18.10
N TYR A 127 37.11 10.66 19.19
CA TYR A 127 36.24 9.51 19.46
C TYR A 127 34.80 9.95 19.79
N THR A 128 34.66 10.99 20.62
CA THR A 128 33.36 11.61 20.93
C THR A 128 32.71 12.20 19.69
N GLN A 129 33.47 12.96 18.88
CA GLN A 129 32.97 13.54 17.63
C GLN A 129 32.46 12.46 16.67
N LYS A 130 33.23 11.39 16.49
CA LYS A 130 32.83 10.27 15.63
C LYS A 130 31.54 9.62 16.13
N LEU A 131 31.43 9.37 17.43
CA LEU A 131 30.22 8.79 18.01
C LEU A 131 29.01 9.72 17.84
N GLN A 132 29.16 11.02 18.10
CA GLN A 132 28.09 12.00 17.92
C GLN A 132 27.60 12.05 16.47
N ALA A 133 28.51 12.22 15.50
CA ALA A 133 28.16 12.22 14.09
C ALA A 133 27.42 10.93 13.67
N SER A 134 27.86 9.80 14.22
CA SER A 134 27.24 8.50 13.98
C SER A 134 25.83 8.39 14.60
N ARG A 135 25.61 8.96 15.79
CA ARG A 135 24.29 9.03 16.43
C ARG A 135 23.34 9.97 15.70
N GLU A 136 23.82 11.13 15.27
CA GLU A 136 23.07 12.08 14.45
C GLU A 136 22.64 11.45 13.12
N GLN A 137 23.55 10.72 12.48
CA GLN A 137 23.22 9.97 11.26
C GLN A 137 22.16 8.90 11.54
N LEU A 138 22.29 8.12 12.61
CA LEU A 138 21.31 7.10 13.00
C LEU A 138 19.93 7.71 13.25
N GLU A 139 19.87 8.80 14.02
CA GLU A 139 18.62 9.51 14.30
C GLU A 139 17.96 10.02 13.02
N LYS A 140 18.75 10.63 12.12
CA LYS A 140 18.25 11.09 10.83
C LYS A 140 17.64 9.95 10.01
N VAL A 141 18.38 8.85 9.80
CA VAL A 141 17.89 7.75 8.96
C VAL A 141 16.74 6.98 9.61
N SER A 142 16.71 6.85 10.94
CA SER A 142 15.59 6.21 11.63
C SER A 142 14.32 7.06 11.56
N ASN A 143 14.43 8.38 11.66
CA ASN A 143 13.28 9.28 11.53
C ASN A 143 12.72 9.27 10.11
N GLU A 144 13.59 9.37 9.09
CA GLU A 144 13.20 9.26 7.69
C GLU A 144 12.51 7.91 7.39
N ALA A 145 13.05 6.80 7.93
CA ALA A 145 12.44 5.47 7.79
C ALA A 145 11.09 5.36 8.51
N GLY A 146 10.97 5.90 9.73
CA GLY A 146 9.72 5.89 10.49
C GLY A 146 8.59 6.68 9.81
N GLU A 147 8.91 7.86 9.27
CA GLU A 147 7.95 8.63 8.48
C GLU A 147 7.54 7.90 7.19
N ALA A 148 8.51 7.31 6.48
CA ALA A 148 8.25 6.55 5.27
C ALA A 148 7.36 5.32 5.56
N PHE A 149 7.63 4.58 6.64
CA PHE A 149 6.81 3.46 7.11
C PHE A 149 5.38 3.88 7.42
N LYS A 150 5.18 4.98 8.16
CA LYS A 150 3.86 5.50 8.48
C LYS A 150 3.08 5.86 7.23
N ASN A 151 3.70 6.62 6.32
CA ASN A 151 3.08 7.05 5.07
C ASN A 151 2.76 5.85 4.17
N GLY A 152 3.67 4.87 4.07
CA GLY A 152 3.48 3.64 3.33
C GLY A 152 2.34 2.78 3.87
N THR A 153 2.26 2.64 5.19
CA THR A 153 1.18 1.91 5.88
C THR A 153 -0.17 2.58 5.65
N GLU A 154 -0.24 3.91 5.75
CA GLU A 154 -1.47 4.67 5.49
C GLU A 154 -1.92 4.54 4.03
N ALA A 155 -0.98 4.62 3.09
CA ALA A 155 -1.26 4.44 1.67
C ALA A 155 -1.80 3.03 1.37
N LEU A 156 -1.13 1.98 1.88
CA LEU A 156 -1.56 0.60 1.72
C LEU A 156 -2.95 0.38 2.33
N LYS A 157 -3.20 0.92 3.52
CA LYS A 157 -4.50 0.83 4.18
C LYS A 157 -5.61 1.48 3.35
N LYS A 158 -5.41 2.71 2.86
CA LYS A 158 -6.40 3.41 2.01
C LYS A 158 -6.76 2.59 0.77
N VAL A 159 -5.75 2.00 0.14
CA VAL A 159 -5.96 1.13 -1.02
C VAL A 159 -6.76 -0.10 -0.64
N MET A 160 -6.37 -0.81 0.43
CA MET A 160 -7.05 -2.03 0.87
C MET A 160 -8.49 -1.79 1.33
N ASP A 161 -8.77 -0.68 2.02
CA ASP A 161 -10.12 -0.32 2.44
C ASP A 161 -11.05 -0.18 1.21
N VAL A 162 -10.59 0.50 0.15
CA VAL A 162 -11.35 0.62 -1.11
C VAL A 162 -11.52 -0.74 -1.80
N LEU A 163 -10.45 -1.55 -1.86
CA LEU A 163 -10.50 -2.85 -2.51
C LEU A 163 -11.42 -3.86 -1.79
N ASN A 164 -11.57 -3.73 -0.47
CA ASN A 164 -12.48 -4.56 0.33
C ASN A 164 -13.95 -4.14 0.19
N ASP A 165 -14.21 -2.87 -0.14
CA ASP A 165 -15.56 -2.34 -0.39
C ASP A 165 -16.05 -2.60 -1.84
N LEU A 166 -15.24 -3.24 -2.69
CA LEU A 166 -15.63 -3.54 -4.06
C LEU A 166 -16.77 -4.57 -4.09
N PRO A 167 -17.87 -4.28 -4.81
CA PRO A 167 -19.06 -5.11 -4.77
C PRO A 167 -18.84 -6.52 -5.32
N ASP A 168 -19.60 -7.45 -4.77
CA ASP A 168 -19.37 -8.87 -4.97
C ASP A 168 -19.71 -9.38 -6.38
N VAL A 169 -20.69 -8.75 -7.03
CA VAL A 169 -21.18 -9.14 -8.35
C VAL A 169 -21.50 -7.85 -9.12
N PRO A 170 -21.11 -7.71 -10.39
CA PRO A 170 -21.66 -6.66 -11.23
C PRO A 170 -23.11 -7.07 -11.58
N THR A 171 -24.09 -6.75 -10.71
CA THR A 171 -25.52 -6.92 -11.07
C THR A 171 -26.05 -5.65 -11.73
N LYS A 172 -27.12 -5.79 -12.53
CA LYS A 172 -27.87 -4.65 -13.09
C LYS A 172 -28.26 -3.65 -12.00
N GLU A 173 -28.76 -4.14 -10.87
CA GLU A 173 -29.11 -3.33 -9.69
C GLU A 173 -27.91 -2.64 -9.04
N ILE A 174 -26.71 -3.24 -9.09
CA ILE A 174 -25.47 -2.63 -8.59
C ILE A 174 -24.98 -1.53 -9.53
N PHE A 175 -25.12 -1.69 -10.84
CA PHE A 175 -24.85 -0.61 -11.80
C PHE A 175 -25.84 0.55 -11.63
N GLU A 176 -27.13 0.27 -11.43
CA GLU A 176 -28.19 1.28 -11.25
C GLU A 176 -28.13 1.98 -9.88
N SER A 177 -27.86 1.25 -8.78
CA SER A 177 -27.69 1.81 -7.42
C SER A 177 -26.37 2.57 -7.23
N SER A 178 -25.42 2.40 -8.15
CA SER A 178 -24.13 3.11 -8.14
C SER A 178 -24.19 4.59 -8.57
N LYS A 179 -25.39 5.15 -8.78
CA LYS A 179 -25.62 6.62 -8.74
C LYS A 179 -25.25 7.22 -7.36
N SER A 180 -25.01 6.40 -6.33
CA SER A 180 -24.40 6.85 -5.08
C SER A 180 -22.91 7.20 -5.25
N ASN A 181 -22.56 8.45 -4.94
CA ASN A 181 -21.27 9.11 -5.12
C ASN A 181 -20.02 8.44 -4.47
N ARG A 182 -20.12 7.26 -3.86
CA ARG A 182 -19.03 6.68 -3.03
C ARG A 182 -17.94 5.98 -3.85
N THR A 183 -18.28 5.09 -4.78
CA THR A 183 -17.28 4.32 -5.56
C THR A 183 -16.67 5.09 -6.72
N LYS A 184 -17.39 6.07 -7.32
CA LYS A 184 -16.85 6.95 -8.38
C LYS A 184 -15.71 7.86 -7.90
N ARG A 185 -15.51 8.03 -6.59
CA ARG A 185 -14.48 8.93 -6.01
C ARG A 185 -13.22 8.20 -5.55
N SER A 186 -13.24 6.88 -5.46
CA SER A 186 -12.14 6.12 -4.85
C SER A 186 -11.26 5.39 -5.86
N ILE A 187 -11.68 5.17 -7.10
CA ILE A 187 -10.87 4.51 -8.13
C ILE A 187 -10.94 5.32 -9.42
N ASP A 188 -9.79 5.81 -9.88
CA ASP A 188 -9.64 6.54 -11.13
C ASP A 188 -8.70 5.75 -12.07
N VAL A 189 -9.28 5.32 -13.19
CA VAL A 189 -8.63 4.55 -14.25
C VAL A 189 -8.17 5.40 -15.43
N THR A 190 -8.38 6.72 -15.42
CA THR A 190 -8.13 7.59 -16.59
C THR A 190 -6.67 7.58 -17.06
N LYS A 191 -5.73 7.35 -16.15
CA LYS A 191 -4.30 7.21 -16.43
C LYS A 191 -3.78 5.78 -16.22
N ALA A 192 -4.68 4.84 -15.95
CA ALA A 192 -4.31 3.46 -15.71
C ALA A 192 -3.90 2.80 -17.02
N LYS A 193 -2.80 2.04 -16.96
CA LYS A 193 -2.36 1.12 -17.99
C LYS A 193 -2.42 -0.27 -17.39
N VAL A 194 -3.32 -1.11 -17.90
CA VAL A 194 -3.45 -2.51 -17.48
C VAL A 194 -3.18 -3.40 -18.67
N GLU A 195 -2.06 -4.11 -18.62
CA GLU A 195 -1.56 -4.92 -19.75
C GLU A 195 -1.34 -6.36 -19.35
N ILE A 196 -1.71 -7.27 -20.24
CA ILE A 196 -1.22 -8.65 -20.22
C ILE A 196 -0.18 -8.78 -21.31
N SER A 197 1.00 -9.23 -20.93
CA SER A 197 2.08 -9.57 -21.84
C SER A 197 2.37 -11.07 -21.77
N LYS A 198 2.84 -11.63 -22.88
CA LYS A 198 3.25 -13.04 -22.97
C LYS A 198 4.77 -13.11 -22.97
N ASN A 199 5.32 -13.88 -22.03
CA ASN A 199 6.75 -14.16 -21.94
C ASN A 199 7.20 -15.10 -23.07
N SER A 200 8.51 -15.21 -23.25
CA SER A 200 9.14 -16.10 -24.23
C SER A 200 8.83 -17.59 -24.00
N ASP A 201 8.54 -17.98 -22.75
CA ASP A 201 8.13 -19.34 -22.36
C ASP A 201 6.62 -19.60 -22.57
N GLY A 202 5.87 -18.59 -23.00
CA GLY A 202 4.44 -18.65 -23.21
C GLY A 202 3.57 -18.33 -21.99
N SER A 203 4.17 -18.06 -20.83
CA SER A 203 3.44 -17.61 -19.63
C SER A 203 2.92 -16.18 -19.78
N LEU A 204 1.78 -15.89 -19.17
CA LEU A 204 1.23 -14.54 -19.11
C LEU A 204 1.77 -13.77 -17.89
N VAL A 205 1.95 -12.46 -18.06
CA VAL A 205 2.24 -11.52 -16.98
C VAL A 205 1.28 -10.35 -17.09
N GLY A 206 0.51 -10.14 -16.04
CA GLY A 206 -0.35 -8.96 -15.88
C GLY A 206 0.43 -7.84 -15.20
N SER A 207 0.22 -6.60 -15.66
CA SER A 207 0.78 -5.40 -15.03
C SER A 207 -0.26 -4.30 -14.90
N VAL A 208 -0.15 -3.51 -13.83
CA VAL A 208 -0.96 -2.30 -13.58
C VAL A 208 -0.07 -1.13 -13.19
N VAL A 209 -0.24 -0.01 -13.88
CA VAL A 209 0.50 1.25 -13.65
C VAL A 209 -0.46 2.43 -13.79
N GLY A 210 -0.28 3.48 -12.98
CA GLY A 210 -1.00 4.76 -13.15
C GLY A 210 -2.44 4.77 -12.66
N LEU A 211 -2.96 3.65 -12.16
CA LEU A 211 -4.23 3.57 -11.45
C LEU A 211 -4.19 4.44 -10.19
N ILE A 212 -5.26 5.16 -9.86
CA ILE A 212 -5.34 5.94 -8.62
C ILE A 212 -6.43 5.36 -7.74
N VAL A 213 -6.08 4.96 -6.52
CA VAL A 213 -7.02 4.41 -5.53
C VAL A 213 -6.97 5.22 -4.25
N ALA A 214 -8.09 5.85 -3.86
CA ALA A 214 -8.19 6.78 -2.73
C ALA A 214 -7.10 7.88 -2.73
N GLY A 215 -6.77 8.39 -3.93
CA GLY A 215 -5.70 9.38 -4.12
C GLY A 215 -4.28 8.81 -4.09
N VAL A 216 -4.11 7.50 -3.92
CA VAL A 216 -2.82 6.81 -4.00
C VAL A 216 -2.57 6.35 -5.43
N VAL A 217 -1.52 6.87 -6.06
CA VAL A 217 -1.10 6.47 -7.40
C VAL A 217 -0.35 5.15 -7.33
N ILE A 218 -0.84 4.14 -8.07
CA ILE A 218 -0.20 2.85 -8.23
C ILE A 218 0.97 2.99 -9.21
N THR A 219 2.20 2.83 -8.74
CA THR A 219 3.39 3.02 -9.59
C THR A 219 3.73 1.78 -10.41
N VAL A 220 3.58 0.59 -9.83
CA VAL A 220 3.77 -0.69 -10.52
C VAL A 220 3.16 -1.81 -9.68
N GLY A 221 2.44 -2.71 -10.34
CA GLY A 221 2.00 -3.99 -9.79
C GLY A 221 2.08 -5.06 -10.86
N PHE A 222 2.51 -6.27 -10.47
CA PHE A 222 2.63 -7.42 -11.36
C PHE A 222 1.92 -8.63 -10.78
N VAL A 223 1.34 -9.44 -11.67
CA VAL A 223 0.67 -10.70 -11.33
C VAL A 223 1.11 -11.77 -12.32
N THR A 224 1.37 -12.97 -11.82
CA THR A 224 1.81 -14.14 -12.60
C THR A 224 0.87 -15.33 -12.50
N ALA A 225 -0.18 -15.24 -11.67
CA ALA A 225 -1.20 -16.27 -11.51
C ALA A 225 -1.98 -16.53 -12.82
N GLN A 226 -1.63 -17.62 -13.53
CA GLN A 226 -2.16 -17.90 -14.88
C GLN A 226 -3.70 -18.00 -14.95
N PRO A 227 -4.41 -18.74 -14.07
CA PRO A 227 -5.88 -18.84 -14.16
C PRO A 227 -6.58 -17.47 -14.10
N PHE A 228 -6.04 -16.58 -13.26
CA PHE A 228 -6.49 -15.20 -13.14
C PHE A 228 -6.22 -14.41 -14.42
N LEU A 229 -5.01 -14.53 -15.00
CA LEU A 229 -4.62 -13.81 -16.21
C LEU A 229 -5.37 -14.30 -17.45
N ASP A 230 -5.61 -15.61 -17.57
CA ASP A 230 -6.39 -16.21 -18.66
C ASP A 230 -7.83 -15.69 -18.62
N SER A 231 -8.47 -15.74 -17.45
CA SER A 231 -9.83 -15.18 -17.27
C SER A 231 -9.86 -13.68 -17.55
N PHE A 232 -8.81 -12.95 -17.20
CA PHE A 232 -8.74 -11.51 -17.42
C PHE A 232 -8.60 -11.17 -18.90
N PHE A 233 -7.84 -11.97 -19.65
CA PHE A 233 -7.73 -11.82 -21.10
C PHE A 233 -9.09 -11.93 -21.79
N GLU A 234 -9.95 -12.85 -21.35
CA GLU A 234 -11.33 -12.97 -21.85
C GLU A 234 -12.17 -11.71 -21.60
N VAL A 235 -12.00 -11.04 -20.45
CA VAL A 235 -12.68 -9.77 -20.18
C VAL A 235 -12.24 -8.69 -21.16
N GLY A 236 -10.95 -8.64 -21.50
CA GLY A 236 -10.41 -7.72 -22.49
C GLY A 236 -11.09 -7.89 -23.85
N LEU A 237 -11.21 -9.13 -24.33
CA LEU A 237 -11.88 -9.44 -25.59
C LEU A 237 -13.36 -9.03 -25.57
N ALA A 238 -14.09 -9.33 -24.50
CA ALA A 238 -15.49 -8.96 -24.36
C ALA A 238 -15.69 -7.43 -24.28
N LEU A 239 -14.78 -6.72 -23.61
CA LEU A 239 -14.78 -5.26 -23.55
C LEU A 239 -14.51 -4.61 -24.90
N GLU A 240 -13.55 -5.13 -25.68
CA GLU A 240 -13.27 -4.63 -27.02
C GLU A 240 -14.48 -4.81 -27.95
N ALA A 241 -15.14 -5.97 -27.88
CA ALA A 241 -16.38 -6.23 -28.59
C ALA A 241 -17.46 -5.21 -28.21
N ALA A 242 -17.72 -5.01 -26.92
CA ALA A 242 -18.70 -4.04 -26.43
C ALA A 242 -18.34 -2.59 -26.84
N ALA A 243 -17.08 -2.18 -26.68
CA ALA A 243 -16.61 -0.84 -27.03
C ALA A 243 -16.76 -0.54 -28.54
N SER A 244 -16.67 -1.54 -29.41
CA SER A 244 -16.86 -1.37 -30.86
C SER A 244 -18.29 -1.01 -31.27
N THR A 245 -19.29 -1.35 -30.43
CA THR A 245 -20.71 -1.08 -30.69
C THR A 245 -21.15 0.32 -30.22
N ILE A 246 -20.49 0.86 -29.19
CA ILE A 246 -20.86 2.16 -28.57
C ILE A 246 -20.88 3.33 -29.57
N PRO A 247 -19.89 3.50 -30.47
CA PRO A 247 -19.92 4.60 -31.45
C PRO A 247 -21.14 4.52 -32.39
N GLN A 248 -21.53 3.30 -32.81
CA GLN A 248 -22.66 3.08 -33.70
C GLN A 248 -23.99 3.39 -33.00
N ILE A 249 -24.12 3.03 -31.72
CA ILE A 249 -25.29 3.41 -30.92
C ILE A 249 -25.34 4.92 -30.74
N THR A 250 -24.22 5.54 -30.36
CA THR A 250 -24.14 7.00 -30.18
C THR A 250 -24.60 7.71 -31.45
N GLU A 251 -24.15 7.26 -32.62
CA GLU A 251 -24.52 7.84 -33.90
C GLU A 251 -26.02 7.67 -34.20
N ILE A 252 -26.57 6.46 -34.09
CA ILE A 252 -27.99 6.24 -34.40
C ILE A 252 -28.91 6.96 -33.41
N MET A 253 -28.53 7.03 -32.13
CA MET A 253 -29.29 7.74 -31.11
C MET A 253 -29.26 9.25 -31.36
N ALA A 254 -28.11 9.81 -31.75
CA ALA A 254 -28.03 11.22 -32.15
C ALA A 254 -28.89 11.52 -33.39
N GLN A 255 -28.93 10.61 -34.37
CA GLN A 255 -29.81 10.75 -35.55
C GLN A 255 -31.30 10.72 -35.18
N ILE A 256 -31.67 9.88 -34.21
CA ILE A 256 -33.04 9.75 -33.71
C ILE A 256 -33.43 10.99 -32.90
N GLU A 257 -32.56 11.49 -32.02
CA GLU A 257 -32.84 12.69 -31.22
C GLU A 257 -32.84 14.00 -32.03
N ALA A 258 -32.23 13.99 -33.22
CA ALA A 258 -32.17 15.16 -34.11
C ALA A 258 -33.49 15.46 -34.84
N VAL A 259 -34.46 14.55 -34.82
CA VAL A 259 -35.74 14.71 -35.52
C VAL A 259 -36.93 14.60 -34.55
N PRO A 260 -38.06 15.28 -34.85
CA PRO A 260 -39.31 15.06 -34.13
C PRO A 260 -39.75 13.60 -34.19
N VAL A 261 -40.47 13.13 -33.17
CA VAL A 261 -40.91 11.73 -33.07
C VAL A 261 -41.83 11.34 -34.23
N GLU A 262 -42.59 12.31 -34.74
CA GLU A 262 -43.47 12.21 -35.92
C GLU A 262 -42.71 11.85 -37.20
N GLU A 263 -41.43 12.21 -37.29
CA GLU A 263 -40.58 12.03 -38.48
C GLU A 263 -39.67 10.81 -38.37
N LEU A 264 -39.73 10.07 -37.26
CA LEU A 264 -38.92 8.87 -37.06
C LEU A 264 -39.38 7.74 -37.96
N SER A 265 -38.45 7.17 -38.72
CA SER A 265 -38.72 5.99 -39.52
C SER A 265 -38.67 4.71 -38.69
N VAL A 266 -39.52 3.73 -39.05
CA VAL A 266 -39.46 2.36 -38.50
C VAL A 266 -38.06 1.75 -38.69
N GLY A 267 -37.38 2.07 -39.79
CA GLY A 267 -36.01 1.62 -40.06
C GLY A 267 -34.98 2.14 -39.05
N GLN A 268 -35.07 3.42 -38.65
CA GLN A 268 -34.20 4.00 -37.62
C GLN A 268 -34.43 3.33 -36.25
N LEU A 269 -35.69 3.17 -35.85
CA LEU A 269 -36.05 2.52 -34.58
C LEU A 269 -35.62 1.04 -34.57
N ALA A 270 -35.79 0.32 -35.68
CA ALA A 270 -35.36 -1.07 -35.80
C ALA A 270 -33.83 -1.20 -35.73
N LYS A 271 -33.08 -0.30 -36.39
CA LYS A 271 -31.62 -0.27 -36.34
C LYS A 271 -31.11 0.02 -34.93
N ALA A 272 -31.70 1.01 -34.24
CA ALA A 272 -31.37 1.31 -32.84
C ALA A 272 -31.67 0.13 -31.92
N ALA A 273 -32.81 -0.54 -32.09
CA ALA A 273 -33.17 -1.74 -31.31
C ALA A 273 -32.14 -2.86 -31.46
N GLN A 274 -31.68 -3.10 -32.69
CA GLN A 274 -30.68 -4.14 -32.97
C GLN A 274 -29.33 -3.80 -32.33
N LEU A 275 -28.83 -2.57 -32.54
CA LEU A 275 -27.56 -2.13 -31.97
C LEU A 275 -27.58 -2.16 -30.44
N LEU A 276 -28.67 -1.73 -29.80
CA LEU A 276 -28.83 -1.79 -28.35
C LEU A 276 -28.87 -3.23 -27.83
N ARG A 277 -29.49 -4.15 -28.56
CA ARG A 277 -29.48 -5.58 -28.22
C ARG A 277 -28.06 -6.14 -28.24
N ASP A 278 -27.33 -5.88 -29.32
CA ASP A 278 -25.96 -6.38 -29.52
C ASP A 278 -25.00 -5.81 -28.47
N ALA A 279 -25.10 -4.51 -28.16
CA ALA A 279 -24.30 -3.89 -27.11
C ALA A 279 -24.64 -4.41 -25.72
N ARG A 280 -25.92 -4.71 -25.46
CA ARG A 280 -26.35 -5.29 -24.19
C ARG A 280 -25.83 -6.72 -24.01
N GLU A 281 -25.87 -7.53 -25.07
CA GLU A 281 -25.33 -8.89 -25.08
C GLU A 281 -23.82 -8.89 -24.81
N THR A 282 -23.04 -8.13 -25.59
CA THR A 282 -21.59 -8.01 -25.40
C THR A 282 -21.22 -7.42 -24.04
N ALA A 283 -21.99 -6.47 -23.51
CA ALA A 283 -21.80 -5.97 -22.17
C ALA A 283 -22.02 -7.10 -21.13
N TYR A 284 -23.11 -7.87 -21.23
CA TYR A 284 -23.35 -9.00 -20.33
C TYR A 284 -22.22 -10.04 -20.36
N GLU A 285 -21.70 -10.38 -21.54
CA GLU A 285 -20.54 -11.28 -21.68
C GLU A 285 -19.33 -10.73 -20.91
N ALA A 286 -19.05 -9.42 -21.00
CA ALA A 286 -17.97 -8.78 -20.25
C ALA A 286 -18.20 -8.86 -18.74
N ALA A 287 -19.43 -8.68 -18.27
CA ALA A 287 -19.77 -8.82 -16.85
C ALA A 287 -19.65 -10.28 -16.35
N GLU A 288 -20.05 -11.25 -17.15
CA GLU A 288 -19.87 -12.67 -16.83
C GLU A 288 -18.39 -13.07 -16.78
N ALA A 289 -17.60 -12.61 -17.76
CA ALA A 289 -16.16 -12.80 -17.79
C ALA A 289 -15.50 -12.19 -16.55
N LEU A 290 -15.92 -10.98 -16.14
CA LEU A 290 -15.44 -10.36 -14.91
C LEU A 290 -15.81 -11.19 -13.67
N GLY A 291 -16.99 -11.82 -13.69
CA GLY A 291 -17.40 -12.80 -12.68
C GLY A 291 -16.49 -14.03 -12.61
N ARG A 292 -15.91 -14.47 -13.73
CA ARG A 292 -14.87 -15.53 -13.76
C ARG A 292 -13.57 -15.06 -13.11
N VAL A 293 -13.05 -13.90 -13.53
CA VAL A 293 -11.82 -13.30 -12.96
C VAL A 293 -11.91 -13.19 -11.43
N ARG A 294 -13.07 -12.78 -10.93
CA ARG A 294 -13.32 -12.68 -9.49
C ARG A 294 -13.13 -14.02 -8.76
N ARG A 295 -13.61 -15.13 -9.34
CA ARG A 295 -13.44 -16.46 -8.73
C ARG A 295 -11.97 -16.86 -8.69
N GLU A 296 -11.21 -16.49 -9.71
CA GLU A 296 -9.77 -16.73 -9.77
C GLU A 296 -8.96 -15.83 -8.81
N LEU A 297 -9.52 -14.72 -8.28
CA LEU A 297 -8.83 -13.94 -7.24
C LEU A 297 -8.47 -14.77 -6.00
N PHE A 298 -9.25 -15.81 -5.69
CA PHE A 298 -8.99 -16.70 -4.57
C PHE A 298 -7.83 -17.68 -4.83
N THR A 299 -7.45 -17.87 -6.09
CA THR A 299 -6.31 -18.71 -6.47
C THR A 299 -5.00 -17.92 -6.56
N VAL A 300 -5.05 -16.59 -6.49
CA VAL A 300 -3.88 -15.72 -6.54
C VAL A 300 -3.07 -15.85 -5.24
N PRO A 301 -1.75 -16.10 -5.32
CA PRO A 301 -0.87 -16.11 -4.16
C PRO A 301 -0.97 -14.83 -3.31
N GLY A 302 -0.83 -14.97 -1.98
CA GLY A 302 -1.02 -13.85 -1.05
C GLY A 302 -0.12 -12.64 -1.33
N ASN A 303 1.10 -12.88 -1.81
CA ASN A 303 2.08 -11.84 -2.17
C ASN A 303 1.76 -11.09 -3.49
N GLU A 304 0.79 -11.56 -4.27
CA GLU A 304 0.27 -10.92 -5.49
C GLU A 304 -1.20 -10.48 -5.36
N ASN A 305 -1.85 -10.77 -4.22
CA ASN A 305 -3.29 -10.58 -4.07
C ASN A 305 -3.72 -9.12 -4.20
N VAL A 306 -2.91 -8.19 -3.68
CA VAL A 306 -3.19 -6.75 -3.78
C VAL A 306 -3.13 -6.30 -5.23
N GLU A 307 -2.10 -6.70 -5.97
CA GLU A 307 -1.91 -6.39 -7.37
C GLU A 307 -3.02 -6.98 -8.25
N ALA A 308 -3.42 -8.23 -8.01
CA ALA A 308 -4.53 -8.85 -8.72
C ALA A 308 -5.87 -8.15 -8.43
N ARG A 309 -6.11 -7.75 -7.18
CA ARG A 309 -7.29 -6.93 -6.83
C ARG A 309 -7.27 -5.56 -7.51
N LEU A 310 -6.12 -4.91 -7.63
CA LEU A 310 -5.98 -3.64 -8.35
C LEU A 310 -6.28 -3.81 -9.86
N ILE A 311 -5.74 -4.87 -10.48
CA ILE A 311 -6.01 -5.22 -11.87
C ILE A 311 -7.52 -5.49 -12.07
N PHE A 312 -8.12 -6.30 -11.19
CA PHE A 312 -9.56 -6.57 -11.20
C PHE A 312 -10.39 -5.29 -11.04
N ALA A 313 -10.02 -4.43 -10.09
CA ALA A 313 -10.73 -3.18 -9.81
C ALA A 313 -10.70 -2.21 -10.99
N ALA A 314 -9.54 -2.07 -11.64
CA ALA A 314 -9.40 -1.27 -12.85
C ALA A 314 -10.33 -1.80 -13.96
N ARG A 315 -10.31 -3.11 -14.19
CA ARG A 315 -11.13 -3.74 -15.21
C ARG A 315 -12.63 -3.68 -14.90
N GLN A 316 -13.01 -3.80 -13.63
CA GLN A 316 -14.39 -3.59 -13.18
C GLN A 316 -14.87 -2.18 -13.49
N GLN A 317 -14.01 -1.17 -13.29
CA GLN A 317 -14.34 0.21 -13.61
C GLN A 317 -14.43 0.46 -15.12
N GLU A 318 -13.60 -0.20 -15.94
CA GLU A 318 -13.73 -0.17 -17.40
C GLU A 318 -15.05 -0.79 -17.87
N VAL A 319 -15.39 -2.00 -17.39
CA VAL A 319 -16.69 -2.64 -17.65
C VAL A 319 -17.82 -1.68 -17.30
N ARG A 320 -17.79 -1.08 -16.10
CA ARG A 320 -18.78 -0.09 -15.70
C ARG A 320 -18.87 1.10 -16.66
N ASN A 321 -17.74 1.65 -17.09
CA ASN A 321 -17.72 2.79 -18.02
C ASN A 321 -18.30 2.44 -19.39
N THR A 322 -18.15 1.20 -19.84
CA THR A 322 -18.76 0.66 -21.07
C THR A 322 -20.27 0.44 -20.91
N PHE A 323 -20.71 -0.04 -19.74
CA PHE A 323 -22.12 -0.33 -19.47
C PHE A 323 -23.00 0.91 -19.31
N ILE A 324 -22.48 1.99 -18.72
CA ILE A 324 -23.28 3.20 -18.42
C ILE A 324 -23.94 3.78 -19.68
N PRO A 325 -23.22 4.06 -20.79
CA PRO A 325 -23.84 4.55 -22.02
C PRO A 325 -24.91 3.61 -22.57
N VAL A 326 -24.68 2.28 -22.54
CA VAL A 326 -25.64 1.29 -23.05
C VAL A 326 -26.97 1.36 -22.29
N PHE A 327 -26.92 1.51 -20.96
CA PHE A 327 -28.14 1.70 -20.16
C PHE A 327 -28.82 3.03 -20.46
N GLU A 328 -28.06 4.13 -20.55
CA GLU A 328 -28.61 5.46 -20.86
C GLU A 328 -29.32 5.46 -22.23
N PHE A 329 -28.71 4.88 -23.26
CA PHE A 329 -29.35 4.76 -24.57
C PHE A 329 -30.57 3.84 -24.56
N THR A 330 -30.56 2.78 -23.73
CA THR A 330 -31.72 1.90 -23.56
C THR A 330 -32.91 2.67 -22.96
N GLU A 331 -32.69 3.47 -21.91
CA GLU A 331 -33.74 4.28 -21.29
C GLU A 331 -34.32 5.32 -22.27
N VAL A 332 -33.46 5.95 -23.08
CA VAL A 332 -33.90 6.90 -24.12
C VAL A 332 -34.74 6.17 -25.17
N TYR A 333 -34.28 5.02 -25.66
CA TYR A 333 -34.99 4.23 -26.66
C TYR A 333 -36.37 3.74 -26.17
N GLU A 334 -36.46 3.25 -24.93
CA GLU A 334 -37.72 2.81 -24.32
C GLU A 334 -38.72 3.97 -24.23
N ARG A 335 -38.26 5.16 -23.81
CA ARG A 335 -39.09 6.37 -23.75
C ARG A 335 -39.63 6.79 -25.12
N LEU A 336 -38.77 6.76 -26.13
CA LEU A 336 -39.16 7.08 -27.52
C LEU A 336 -40.17 6.07 -28.05
N THR A 337 -39.94 4.78 -27.82
CA THR A 337 -40.86 3.72 -28.25
C THR A 337 -42.23 3.88 -27.59
N GLU A 338 -42.27 4.26 -26.31
CA GLU A 338 -43.53 4.54 -25.61
C GLU A 338 -44.26 5.76 -26.20
N GLN A 339 -43.55 6.83 -26.56
CA GLN A 339 -44.14 8.00 -27.21
C GLN A 339 -44.75 7.64 -28.57
N VAL A 340 -44.01 6.90 -29.41
CA VAL A 340 -44.51 6.40 -30.69
C VAL A 340 -45.76 5.53 -30.50
N PHE A 341 -45.74 4.62 -29.51
CA PHE A 341 -46.89 3.77 -29.22
C PHE A 341 -48.14 4.58 -28.79
N ARG A 342 -47.96 5.62 -27.97
CA ARG A 342 -49.04 6.52 -27.55
C ARG A 342 -49.60 7.33 -28.73
N MET A 343 -48.74 7.80 -29.64
CA MET A 343 -49.17 8.50 -30.85
C MET A 343 -50.01 7.59 -31.75
N ILE A 344 -49.53 6.37 -32.02
CA ILE A 344 -50.28 5.37 -32.80
C ILE A 344 -51.63 5.09 -32.14
N SER A 345 -51.65 4.90 -30.82
CA SER A 345 -52.88 4.61 -30.07
C SER A 345 -53.86 5.79 -30.07
N SER A 346 -53.37 7.04 -30.15
CA SER A 346 -54.19 8.25 -30.21
C SER A 346 -54.83 8.51 -31.57
N LEU A 347 -54.35 7.86 -32.63
CA LEU A 347 -54.90 7.99 -33.98
C LEU A 347 -56.19 7.18 -34.18
N GLY A 348 -56.59 6.34 -33.21
CA GLY A 348 -57.81 5.53 -33.26
C GLY A 348 -57.75 4.43 -34.35
N PRO A 349 -58.65 3.43 -34.29
CA PRO A 349 -58.75 2.39 -35.32
C PRO A 349 -59.19 2.93 -36.68
#